data_AF-A0A3B9UZ17-F1
#
_entry.id   AF-A0A3B9UZ17-F1
#
_cell.length_a   1.000
_cell.length_b   1.000
_cell.length_c   1.000
_cell.angle_alpha   90.00
_cell.angle_beta   90.00
_cell.angle_gamma   90.00
#
_symmetry.space_group_name_H-M   'P 1'
#
loop_
_entity.id
_entity.type
_entity.pdbx_description
1 polymer ?
#
loop_
_entity_poly.entity_id
_entity_poly.type
_entity_poly.pdbx_seq_one_letter_code
_entity_poly.pdbx_strand_id
1 'polypeptide(L)'
;YWDERQQHAADAFSQIARDGGRSTVELALRYMLDHDSVDVTLFGATRAEQITANLAALEAAPLGDDERAACDTVWQALHGPVPRYNRTNARPGT
;
A
#
# COMPACT_ATOMS: atom_id res chain seq x y z
N TYR A 1 -9.92 4.06 -8.98
CA TYR A 1 -8.45 4.09 -9.01
C TYR A 1 -7.97 4.90 -10.21
N TRP A 2 -8.51 6.11 -10.35
CA TRP A 2 -8.35 6.93 -11.55
C TRP A 2 -8.66 8.39 -11.21
N ASP A 3 -7.87 8.93 -10.28
CA ASP A 3 -7.89 10.32 -9.84
C ASP A 3 -6.44 10.81 -9.80
N GLU A 4 -6.20 12.05 -10.22
CA GLU A 4 -4.86 12.66 -10.23
C GLU A 4 -4.19 12.61 -8.87
N ARG A 5 -4.95 12.70 -7.76
CA ARG A 5 -4.43 12.57 -6.39
C ARG A 5 -3.88 11.18 -6.12
N GLN A 6 -4.53 10.14 -6.64
CA GLN A 6 -4.09 8.75 -6.48
C GLN A 6 -2.81 8.49 -7.29
N GLN A 7 -2.71 9.06 -8.49
CA GLN A 7 -1.49 8.99 -9.30
C GLN A 7 -0.32 9.71 -8.61
N HIS A 8 -0.54 10.93 -8.14
CA HIS A 8 0.49 11.69 -7.44
C HIS A 8 0.96 11.00 -6.15
N ALA A 9 0.04 10.41 -5.38
CA ALA A 9 0.41 9.61 -4.21
C ALA A 9 1.21 8.36 -4.58
N ALA A 10 0.85 7.67 -5.67
CA ALA A 10 1.60 6.50 -6.15
C ALA A 10 3.02 6.87 -6.62
N ASP A 11 3.18 8.02 -7.27
CA ASP A 11 4.49 8.54 -7.71
C ASP A 11 5.36 8.92 -6.51
N ALA A 12 4.81 9.64 -5.53
CA ALA A 12 5.50 9.98 -4.29
C ALA A 12 5.92 8.73 -3.52
N PHE A 13 5.02 7.75 -3.39
CA PHE A 13 5.31 6.47 -2.73
C PHE A 13 6.42 5.69 -3.46
N SER A 14 6.39 5.69 -4.79
CA SER A 14 7.45 5.07 -5.60
C SER A 14 8.78 5.79 -5.47
N GLN A 15 8.79 7.09 -5.22
CA GLN A 15 10.02 7.84 -4.97
C GLN A 15 10.64 7.45 -3.63
N ILE A 16 9.84 7.34 -2.57
CA ILE A 16 10.30 6.85 -1.25
C ILE A 16 10.97 5.48 -1.39
N ALA A 17 10.36 4.56 -2.16
CA ALA A 17 10.92 3.23 -2.38
C ALA A 17 12.31 3.29 -3.04
N ARG A 18 12.47 4.13 -4.08
CA ARG A 18 13.75 4.31 -4.77
C ARG A 18 14.81 4.89 -3.84
N ASP A 19 14.46 5.89 -3.05
CA ASP A 19 15.38 6.55 -2.12
C ASP A 19 15.83 5.58 -1.00
N GLY A 20 14.95 4.66 -0.60
CA GLY A 20 15.25 3.56 0.32
C GLY A 20 15.93 2.34 -0.32
N GLY A 21 16.19 2.35 -1.63
CA GLY A 21 16.83 1.24 -2.35
C GLY A 21 15.95 0.00 -2.51
N ARG A 22 14.63 0.14 -2.40
CA ARG A 22 13.63 -0.94 -2.48
C ARG A 22 12.78 -0.82 -3.74
N SER A 23 12.10 -1.91 -4.08
CA SER A 23 11.02 -1.84 -5.08
C SER A 23 9.76 -1.21 -4.46
N THR A 24 8.91 -0.59 -5.29
CA THR A 24 7.61 -0.05 -4.81
C THR A 24 6.74 -1.13 -4.16
N VAL A 25 6.80 -2.37 -4.68
CA VAL A 25 6.05 -3.51 -4.14
C VAL A 25 6.57 -3.90 -2.76
N GLU A 26 7.89 -3.94 -2.59
CA GLU A 26 8.51 -4.23 -1.30
C GLU A 26 8.15 -3.18 -0.25
N LEU A 27 8.24 -1.89 -0.58
CA LEU A 27 7.83 -0.81 0.32
C LEU A 27 6.35 -0.95 0.71
N ALA A 28 5.45 -1.22 -0.25
CA ALA A 28 4.03 -1.38 0.02
C ALA A 28 3.74 -2.56 0.95
N LEU A 29 4.39 -3.70 0.72
CA LEU A 29 4.21 -4.89 1.55
C LEU A 29 4.79 -4.67 2.95
N ARG A 30 6.01 -4.14 3.08
CA ARG A 30 6.59 -3.82 4.39
C ARG A 30 5.77 -2.79 5.15
N TYR A 31 5.28 -1.76 4.48
CA TYR A 31 4.42 -0.75 5.09
C TYR A 31 3.15 -1.37 5.70
N MET A 32 2.52 -2.32 5.00
CA MET A 32 1.35 -3.04 5.54
C MET A 32 1.72 -4.01 6.67
N LEU A 33 2.78 -4.79 6.52
CA LEU A 33 3.18 -5.82 7.49
C LEU A 33 3.69 -5.23 8.80
N ASP A 34 4.35 -4.07 8.73
CA ASP A 34 4.91 -3.39 9.88
C ASP A 34 3.90 -2.43 10.55
N HIS A 35 2.65 -2.37 10.08
CA HIS A 35 1.65 -1.47 10.63
C HIS A 35 0.87 -2.20 11.74
N ASP A 36 0.90 -1.67 12.98
CA ASP A 36 0.36 -2.34 14.17
C ASP A 36 -1.12 -2.76 14.05
N SER A 37 -1.93 -2.01 13.31
CA SER A 37 -3.34 -2.32 13.05
C SER A 37 -3.59 -3.44 12.01
N VAL A 38 -2.56 -4.05 11.43
CA VAL A 38 -2.68 -5.06 10.37
C VAL A 38 -2.31 -6.44 10.90
N ASP A 39 -3.32 -7.30 11.08
CA ASP A 39 -3.07 -8.69 11.50
C ASP A 39 -2.59 -9.58 10.35
N VAL A 40 -3.15 -9.38 9.14
CA VAL A 40 -2.89 -10.22 7.97
C VAL A 40 -2.89 -9.36 6.71
N THR A 41 -1.86 -9.50 5.89
CA THR A 41 -1.79 -8.89 4.55
C THR A 41 -2.11 -9.94 3.47
N LEU A 42 -3.16 -9.69 2.68
CA LEU A 42 -3.49 -10.50 1.51
C LEU A 42 -2.87 -9.87 0.26
N PHE A 43 -1.93 -10.58 -0.38
CA PHE A 43 -1.31 -10.13 -1.64
C PHE A 43 -1.73 -11.02 -2.81
N GLY A 44 -2.00 -10.38 -3.94
CA GLY A 44 -2.31 -11.04 -5.21
C GLY A 44 -1.12 -11.04 -6.17
N ALA A 45 -1.09 -12.03 -7.06
CA ALA A 45 -0.12 -12.11 -8.14
C ALA A 45 -0.78 -12.78 -9.36
N THR A 46 -0.38 -12.38 -10.56
CA THR A 46 -0.81 -13.01 -11.82
C THR A 46 0.33 -13.77 -12.51
N ARG A 47 1.56 -13.69 -11.98
CA ARG A 47 2.74 -14.39 -12.47
C ARG A 47 3.60 -14.93 -11.33
N ALA A 48 4.38 -15.96 -11.57
CA ALA A 48 5.21 -16.61 -10.55
C ALA A 48 6.32 -15.68 -10.01
N GLU A 49 6.86 -14.80 -10.85
CA GLU A 49 7.90 -13.85 -10.47
C GLU A 49 7.37 -12.83 -9.44
N GLN A 50 6.09 -12.47 -9.53
CA GLN A 50 5.44 -11.58 -8.57
C GLN A 50 5.27 -12.27 -7.22
N ILE A 51 4.94 -13.56 -7.19
CA ILE A 51 4.91 -14.34 -5.94
C ILE A 51 6.29 -14.34 -5.29
N THR A 52 7.33 -14.60 -6.08
CA THR A 52 8.72 -14.62 -5.61
C THR A 52 9.13 -13.26 -5.03
N ALA A 53 8.81 -12.16 -5.71
CA ALA A 53 9.07 -10.81 -5.23
C ALA A 53 8.29 -10.47 -3.95
N ASN A 54 7.01 -10.88 -3.87
CA ASN A 54 6.20 -10.68 -2.67
C ASN A 54 6.77 -11.44 -1.47
N LEU A 55 7.20 -12.69 -1.65
CA LEU A 55 7.84 -13.49 -0.60
C LEU A 55 9.16 -12.86 -0.15
N ALA A 56 10.00 -12.39 -1.08
CA ALA A 56 11.24 -11.69 -0.73
C ALA A 56 10.97 -10.43 0.12
N ALA A 57 9.89 -9.71 -0.16
CA ALA A 57 9.49 -8.56 0.65
C ALA A 57 9.04 -8.94 2.08
N LEU A 58 8.48 -10.13 2.29
CA LEU A 58 8.16 -10.63 3.63
C LEU A 58 9.43 -10.85 4.47
N GLU A 59 10.48 -11.34 3.84
CA GLU A 59 11.77 -11.64 4.47
C GLU A 59 12.69 -10.42 4.59
N ALA A 60 12.38 -9.33 3.89
CA ALA A 60 13.13 -8.09 3.94
C ALA A 60 13.07 -7.44 5.33
N ALA A 61 14.07 -6.62 5.63
CA ALA A 61 14.12 -5.86 6.88
C ALA A 61 12.91 -4.92 6.99
N PRO A 62 12.39 -4.69 8.21
CA PRO A 62 11.36 -3.68 8.47
C PRO A 62 11.72 -2.31 7.91
N LEU A 63 10.70 -1.48 7.67
CA LEU A 63 10.93 -0.09 7.31
C LEU A 63 11.57 0.66 8.48
N GLY A 64 12.58 1.49 8.16
CA GLY A 64 13.10 2.46 9.11
C GLY A 64 12.04 3.51 9.46
N ASP A 65 12.23 4.19 10.58
CA ASP A 65 11.28 5.18 11.09
C ASP A 65 11.04 6.32 10.07
N ASP A 66 12.09 6.76 9.40
CA ASP A 66 12.02 7.82 8.39
C ASP A 66 11.19 7.42 7.16
N GLU A 67 11.36 6.18 6.68
CA GLU A 67 10.61 5.67 5.53
C GLU A 67 9.13 5.45 5.88
N ARG A 68 8.87 4.97 7.09
CA ARG A 68 7.50 4.82 7.62
C ARG A 68 6.80 6.17 7.72
N ALA A 69 7.45 7.16 8.31
CA ALA A 69 6.91 8.51 8.44
C ALA A 69 6.66 9.18 7.07
N ALA A 70 7.50 8.91 6.07
CA ALA A 70 7.28 9.36 4.71
C ALA A 70 6.04 8.71 4.07
N CYS A 71 5.85 7.41 4.25
CA CYS A 71 4.66 6.69 3.80
C CYS A 71 3.39 7.21 4.48
N ASP A 72 3.44 7.45 5.80
CA ASP A 72 2.33 8.03 6.56
C ASP A 72 1.94 9.41 6.00
N THR A 73 2.92 10.22 5.64
CA THR A 73 2.69 11.56 5.07
C THR A 73 1.95 11.47 3.73
N VAL A 74 2.34 10.54 2.85
CA VAL A 74 1.64 10.27 1.59
C VAL A 74 0.21 9.78 1.85
N TRP A 75 0.03 8.88 2.81
CA TRP A 75 -1.28 8.36 3.20
C TRP A 75 -2.21 9.46 3.72
N GLN A 76 -1.73 10.33 4.61
CA GLN A 76 -2.51 11.45 5.14
C GLN A 76 -2.93 12.43 4.05
N ALA A 77 -2.04 12.73 3.09
CA ALA A 77 -2.35 13.59 1.96
C ALA A 77 -3.39 12.99 1.00
N LEU A 78 -3.41 11.66 0.88
CA LEU A 78 -4.35 10.93 0.04
C LEU A 78 -5.73 10.75 0.69
N HIS A 79 -5.82 10.81 2.02
CA HIS A 79 -7.01 10.48 2.81
C HIS A 79 -8.20 11.42 2.53
N GLY A 80 -8.88 11.19 1.41
CA GLY A 80 -10.18 11.77 1.04
C GLY A 80 -11.35 10.87 1.47
N PRO A 81 -12.57 11.06 0.93
CA PRO A 81 -13.69 10.15 1.18
C PRO A 81 -13.36 8.76 0.60
N VAL A 82 -12.75 7.91 1.42
CA VAL A 82 -12.46 6.52 1.10
C VAL A 82 -13.80 5.87 0.75
N PRO A 83 -13.93 5.16 -0.39
CA PRO A 83 -15.16 4.48 -0.72
C PRO A 83 -15.60 3.64 0.48
N ARG A 84 -16.86 3.76 0.89
CA ARG A 84 -17.38 2.94 1.99
C ARG A 84 -17.06 1.48 1.67
N TYR A 85 -16.29 0.87 2.56
CA TYR A 85 -15.92 -0.54 2.44
C TYR A 85 -17.18 -1.40 2.44
N ASN A 86 -18.19 -1.01 3.22
CA ASN A 86 -19.51 -1.59 3.09
C ASN A 86 -20.19 -1.12 1.79
N ARG A 87 -20.66 -2.08 1.00
CA ARG A 87 -21.65 -1.83 -0.04
C ARG A 87 -22.98 -2.32 0.50
N THR A 88 -23.92 -1.42 0.74
CA THR A 88 -25.27 -1.84 1.11
C THR A 88 -25.92 -2.47 -0.12
N ASN A 89 -26.34 -3.74 -0.02
CA ASN A 89 -27.11 -4.42 -1.05
C ASN A 89 -28.59 -4.00 -1.07
N ALA A 90 -28.94 -2.83 -0.51
CA ALA A 90 -30.31 -2.36 -0.44
C ALA A 90 -30.83 -2.17 -1.87
N ARG A 91 -31.86 -2.92 -2.24
CA ARG A 91 -32.59 -2.67 -3.47
C ARG A 91 -33.29 -1.32 -3.33
N PRO A 92 -33.24 -0.42 -4.33
CA PRO A 92 -34.06 0.78 -4.32
C PRO A 92 -35.55 0.36 -4.35
N GLY A 93 -36.32 0.70 -3.32
CA GLY A 93 -37.79 0.62 -3.31
C GLY A 93 -38.40 -0.76 -2.99
N THR A 94 -38.31 -1.20 -1.74
CA THR A 94 -39.31 -2.08 -1.10
C THR A 94 -39.78 -1.44 0.19
#